data_AF-A0A0F8ZMW7-F1
#
_entry.id   AF-A0A0F8ZMW7-F1
#
_cell.length_a   1.000
_cell.length_b   1.000
_cell.length_c   1.000
_cell.angle_alpha   90.00
_cell.angle_beta   90.00
_cell.angle_gamma   90.00
#
_symmetry.space_group_name_H-M   'P 1'
#
loop_
_entity.id
_entity.type
_entity.pdbx_description
1 polymer ?
#
loop_
_entity_poly.entity_id
_entity_poly.type
_entity_poly.pdbx_seq_one_letter_code
_entity_poly.pdbx_strand_id
1 'polypeptide(L)'
;AYEALTLICKKRQSLRGVAEKYAVGRDTVKQWQQDFVRYGALGLLHEILYTPVDSRLEQLVVLIKTVHSHEHSSYALRLAEALDIPGAKLDIIRRIHRCWGYGQRNNENDRKYYYGLQKIMEAIEFYKSKERRPGHDPQRKAMTFFPRDCNDSFQHKIELFKELSLCQKRRHIRPALRRYGVYPDRYYQLKERFMTYGVWGLVDLVHAWKRVGEKISQELELQIIEERLKNPALSPGRMMDKLDLKCSRANVQKIYSRWKLSSFKKPISIHGVISTPIPEEELKKPFIEQSAKLRFYPASTSPDLIQKAGLKVNLGFESFTNHLRYRSIYICNHPEGY
;
A
#
# COMPACT_ATOMS: atom_id res chain seq x y z
N ALA A 1 2.90 16.57 -19.63
CA ALA A 1 3.45 15.24 -19.95
C ALA A 1 2.37 14.13 -20.01
N TYR A 2 1.72 13.77 -18.89
CA TYR A 2 0.80 12.61 -18.85
C TYR A 2 -0.36 12.68 -19.86
N GLU A 3 -1.07 13.81 -19.96
CA GLU A 3 -2.17 13.96 -20.94
C GLU A 3 -1.70 13.87 -22.39
N ALA A 4 -0.55 14.47 -22.70
CA ALA A 4 0.07 14.38 -24.02
C ALA A 4 0.33 12.92 -24.40
N LEU A 5 0.87 12.11 -23.47
CA LEU A 5 1.07 10.68 -23.68
C LEU A 5 -0.25 9.92 -23.80
N THR A 6 -1.30 10.30 -23.07
CA THR A 6 -2.64 9.74 -23.26
C THR A 6 -3.14 9.98 -24.68
N LEU A 7 -2.96 11.18 -25.25
CA LEU A 7 -3.36 11.47 -26.63
C LEU A 7 -2.58 10.63 -27.66
N ILE A 8 -1.27 10.46 -27.43
CA ILE A 8 -0.41 9.67 -28.33
C ILE A 8 -0.74 8.18 -28.24
N CYS A 9 -0.73 7.62 -27.02
CA CYS A 9 -0.87 6.18 -26.81
C CYS A 9 -2.31 5.69 -26.94
N LYS A 10 -3.30 6.46 -26.44
CA LYS A 10 -4.72 6.07 -26.47
C LYS A 10 -5.43 6.55 -27.73
N LYS A 11 -5.27 7.84 -28.07
CA LYS A 11 -5.97 8.45 -29.22
C LYS A 11 -5.19 8.36 -30.52
N ARG A 12 -4.02 7.70 -30.52
CA ARG A 12 -3.15 7.49 -31.70
C ARG A 12 -2.81 8.80 -32.45
N GLN A 13 -2.74 9.92 -31.73
CA GLN A 13 -2.37 11.20 -32.33
C GLN A 13 -0.87 11.22 -32.66
N SER A 14 -0.51 11.95 -33.72
CA SER A 14 0.90 12.09 -34.12
C SER A 14 1.69 12.88 -33.08
N LEU A 15 2.97 12.53 -32.93
CA LEU A 15 3.89 13.26 -32.04
C LEU A 15 3.94 14.75 -32.37
N ARG A 16 3.90 15.09 -33.67
CA ARG A 16 3.91 16.46 -34.17
C ARG A 16 2.66 17.23 -33.73
N GLY A 17 1.48 16.66 -33.93
CA GLY A 17 0.23 17.33 -33.55
C GLY A 17 0.10 17.54 -32.03
N VAL A 18 0.64 16.62 -31.22
CA VAL A 18 0.65 16.77 -29.76
C VAL A 18 1.70 17.78 -29.30
N ALA A 19 2.89 17.80 -29.93
CA ALA A 19 3.92 18.81 -29.67
C ALA A 19 3.43 20.23 -29.97
N GLU A 20 2.79 20.42 -31.14
CA GLU A 20 2.16 21.70 -31.54
C GLU A 20 1.03 22.09 -30.57
N LYS A 21 0.16 21.15 -30.20
CA LYS A 21 -0.98 21.42 -29.29
C LYS A 21 -0.55 21.91 -27.90
N TYR A 22 0.54 21.37 -27.36
CA TYR A 22 1.02 21.74 -26.02
C TYR A 22 2.16 22.76 -26.05
N ALA A 23 2.55 23.27 -27.22
CA ALA A 23 3.67 24.18 -27.43
C ALA A 23 4.98 23.65 -26.82
N VAL A 24 5.28 22.36 -27.03
CA VAL A 24 6.48 21.69 -26.51
C VAL A 24 7.29 21.10 -27.67
N GLY A 25 8.62 21.10 -27.56
CA GLY A 25 9.51 20.47 -28.53
C GLY A 25 9.22 18.98 -28.73
N ARG A 26 9.35 18.51 -29.98
CA ARG A 26 9.16 17.11 -30.34
C ARG A 26 10.07 16.16 -29.55
N ASP A 27 11.31 16.58 -29.29
CA ASP A 27 12.30 15.78 -28.56
C ASP A 27 11.92 15.62 -27.10
N THR A 28 11.36 16.65 -26.47
CA THR A 28 10.84 16.57 -25.10
C THR A 28 9.69 15.57 -25.00
N VAL A 29 8.77 15.56 -25.98
CA VAL A 29 7.67 14.58 -26.02
C VAL A 29 8.20 13.16 -26.22
N LYS A 30 9.24 12.99 -27.04
CA LYS A 30 9.92 11.71 -27.24
C LYS A 30 10.60 11.22 -25.96
N GLN A 31 11.26 12.12 -25.22
CA GLN A 31 11.87 11.82 -23.94
C GLN A 31 10.83 11.38 -22.91
N TRP A 32 9.72 12.11 -22.77
CA TRP A 32 8.60 11.69 -21.91
C TRP A 32 8.10 10.29 -22.26
N GLN A 33 8.01 9.96 -23.55
CA GLN A 33 7.58 8.64 -23.97
C GLN A 33 8.59 7.55 -23.59
N GLN A 34 9.89 7.81 -23.73
CA GLN A 34 10.95 6.89 -23.33
C GLN A 34 10.94 6.66 -21.81
N ASP A 35 10.87 7.73 -21.03
CA ASP A 35 10.83 7.67 -19.57
C ASP A 35 9.57 6.96 -19.08
N PHE A 36 8.42 7.22 -19.72
CA PHE A 36 7.17 6.53 -19.42
C PHE A 36 7.27 5.03 -19.72
N VAL A 37 7.81 4.62 -20.87
CA VAL A 37 7.96 3.20 -21.20
C VAL A 37 8.89 2.50 -20.21
N ARG A 38 10.00 3.15 -19.84
CA ARG A 38 11.02 2.58 -18.95
C ARG A 38 10.57 2.50 -17.50
N TYR A 39 10.09 3.62 -16.95
CA TYR A 39 9.80 3.78 -15.52
C TYR A 39 8.31 3.90 -15.17
N GLY A 40 7.42 3.85 -16.17
CA GLY A 40 5.99 4.13 -15.99
C GLY A 40 5.71 5.62 -15.76
N ALA A 41 4.55 5.93 -15.22
CA ALA A 41 4.14 7.27 -14.80
C ALA A 41 5.11 7.92 -13.80
N LEU A 42 5.91 7.12 -13.07
CA LEU A 42 6.94 7.61 -12.17
C LEU A 42 8.07 8.33 -12.93
N GLY A 43 8.37 7.91 -14.17
CA GLY A 43 9.33 8.56 -15.05
C GLY A 43 8.89 9.96 -15.52
N LEU A 44 7.61 10.30 -15.35
CA LEU A 44 7.08 11.61 -15.72
C LEU A 44 7.12 12.62 -14.57
N LEU A 45 7.51 12.20 -13.38
CA LEU A 45 7.71 13.12 -12.27
C LEU A 45 8.89 14.02 -12.56
N HIS A 46 8.70 15.32 -12.33
CA HIS A 46 9.77 16.29 -12.50
C HIS A 46 10.90 15.97 -11.52
N GLU A 47 12.14 16.07 -11.99
CA GLU A 47 13.29 15.89 -11.12
C GLU A 47 13.41 17.11 -10.20
N ILE A 48 13.59 16.88 -8.91
CA ILE A 48 13.97 17.97 -8.01
C ILE A 48 15.42 18.29 -8.28
N LEU A 49 15.76 19.58 -8.21
CA LEU A 49 17.14 20.02 -8.16
C LEU A 49 17.79 19.53 -6.85
N TYR A 50 18.68 18.55 -6.97
CA TYR A 50 19.50 18.08 -5.84
C TYR A 50 20.81 18.87 -5.79
N THR A 51 21.18 19.31 -4.59
CA THR A 51 22.57 19.67 -4.33
C THR A 51 23.27 18.40 -3.89
N PRO A 52 24.32 17.93 -4.58
CA PRO A 52 25.05 16.75 -4.15
C PRO A 52 25.71 17.03 -2.80
N VAL A 53 25.40 16.21 -1.80
CA VAL A 53 25.95 16.25 -0.46
C VAL A 53 26.50 14.87 -0.13
N ASP A 54 27.63 14.80 0.57
CA ASP A 54 28.18 13.53 1.06
C ASP A 54 27.16 12.87 2.00
N SER A 55 26.81 11.60 1.75
CA SER A 55 25.82 10.87 2.53
C SER A 55 26.18 10.77 4.02
N ARG A 56 27.48 10.71 4.35
CA ARG A 56 27.96 10.69 5.74
C ARG A 56 27.71 12.04 6.42
N LEU A 57 27.85 13.15 5.69
CA LEU A 57 27.55 14.48 6.22
C LEU A 57 26.07 14.59 6.56
N GLU A 58 25.18 14.16 5.66
CA GLU A 58 23.74 14.17 5.90
C GLU A 58 23.36 13.30 7.10
N GLN A 59 23.88 12.06 7.16
CA GLN A 59 23.63 11.15 8.29
C GLN A 59 24.10 11.72 9.63
N LEU A 60 25.29 12.33 9.67
CA LEU A 60 25.83 12.95 10.88
C LEU A 60 24.93 14.10 11.35
N VAL A 61 24.52 14.98 10.43
CA VAL A 61 23.69 16.14 10.74
C VAL A 61 22.32 15.71 11.27
N VAL A 62 21.69 14.73 10.63
CA VAL A 62 20.41 14.16 11.09
C VAL A 62 20.58 13.50 12.46
N LEU A 63 21.64 12.69 12.66
CA LEU A 63 21.92 12.04 13.94
C LEU A 63 22.03 13.06 15.08
N ILE A 64 22.84 14.10 14.91
CA ILE A 64 23.01 15.16 15.91
C ILE A 64 21.65 15.78 16.25
N LYS A 65 20.81 16.07 15.25
CA LYS A 65 19.49 16.68 15.48
C LYS A 65 18.46 15.74 16.08
N THR A 66 18.59 14.44 15.87
CA THR A 66 17.73 13.44 16.52
C THR A 66 18.06 13.28 18.00
N VAL A 67 19.34 13.31 18.39
CA VAL A 67 19.79 13.17 19.78
C VAL A 67 19.71 14.52 20.51
N HIS A 68 20.16 15.59 19.85
CA HIS A 68 20.25 16.94 20.39
C HIS A 68 19.57 17.95 19.47
N SER A 69 18.26 18.09 19.63
CA SER A 69 17.41 18.92 18.77
C SER A 69 17.80 20.39 18.70
N HIS A 70 18.37 20.95 19.77
CA HIS A 70 18.69 22.37 19.89
C HIS A 70 20.10 22.75 19.43
N GLU A 71 20.94 21.78 19.09
CA GLU A 71 22.36 22.06 18.80
C GLU A 71 22.57 22.92 17.56
N HIS A 72 23.57 23.78 17.62
CA HIS A 72 23.88 24.69 16.52
C HIS A 72 24.59 23.97 15.38
N SER A 73 24.43 24.49 14.15
CA SER A 73 25.08 23.93 12.95
C SER A 73 26.62 23.98 13.02
N SER A 74 27.19 24.82 13.88
CA SER A 74 28.63 24.89 14.16
C SER A 74 29.15 23.63 14.85
N TYR A 75 28.34 22.98 15.69
CA TYR A 75 28.73 21.73 16.34
C TYR A 75 28.85 20.59 15.34
N ALA A 76 27.85 20.47 14.44
CA ALA A 76 27.90 19.52 13.33
C ALA A 76 29.08 19.78 12.38
N LEU A 77 29.45 21.04 12.15
CA LEU A 77 30.62 21.38 11.35
C LEU A 77 31.92 20.89 12.01
N ARG A 78 32.12 21.16 13.31
CA ARG A 78 33.30 20.70 14.05
C ARG A 78 33.45 19.18 14.04
N LEU A 79 32.34 18.46 14.20
CA LEU A 79 32.35 17.00 14.12
C LEU A 79 32.63 16.50 12.70
N ALA A 80 32.09 17.15 11.68
CA ALA A 80 32.36 16.80 10.29
C ALA A 80 33.83 17.04 9.90
N GLU A 81 34.43 18.13 10.38
CA GLU A 81 35.86 18.45 10.21
C GLU A 81 36.74 17.42 10.94
N ALA A 82 36.38 17.04 12.17
CA ALA A 82 37.10 16.02 12.93
C ALA A 82 37.03 14.61 12.30
N LEU A 83 35.94 14.31 11.58
CA LEU A 83 35.75 13.05 10.86
C LEU A 83 36.26 13.08 9.42
N ASP A 84 36.89 14.19 9.00
CA ASP A 84 37.41 14.41 7.65
C ASP A 84 36.37 14.15 6.54
N ILE A 85 35.13 14.65 6.76
CA ILE A 85 34.04 14.51 5.79
C ILE A 85 34.15 15.62 4.72
N PRO A 86 34.30 15.29 3.44
CA PRO A 86 34.50 16.27 2.38
C PRO A 86 33.24 17.12 2.16
N GLY A 87 33.45 18.40 1.82
CA GLY A 87 32.36 19.31 1.45
C GLY A 87 31.52 19.82 2.62
N ALA A 88 31.94 19.57 3.87
CA ALA A 88 31.31 20.14 5.05
C ALA A 88 31.44 21.68 5.06
N LYS A 89 30.32 22.37 4.85
CA LYS A 89 30.21 23.83 5.00
C LYS A 89 28.97 24.15 5.82
N LEU A 90 29.04 25.23 6.60
CA LEU A 90 27.94 25.67 7.46
C LEU A 90 26.62 25.85 6.67
N ASP A 91 26.69 26.39 5.45
CA ASP A 91 25.51 26.59 4.60
C ASP A 91 24.91 25.29 4.11
N ILE A 92 25.74 24.29 3.80
CA ILE A 92 25.30 22.95 3.40
C ILE A 92 24.60 22.28 4.60
N ILE A 93 25.20 22.33 5.78
CA ILE A 93 24.60 21.79 7.02
C ILE A 93 23.26 22.46 7.34
N ARG A 94 23.17 23.78 7.21
CA ARG A 94 21.90 24.52 7.39
C ARG A 94 20.84 24.13 6.36
N ARG A 95 21.24 23.86 5.11
CA ARG A 95 20.32 23.33 4.09
C ARG A 95 19.84 21.94 4.46
N ILE A 96 20.72 21.04 4.89
CA ILE A 96 20.35 19.70 5.38
C ILE A 96 19.33 19.83 6.51
N HIS A 97 19.59 20.67 7.53
CA HIS A 97 18.61 20.93 8.58
C HIS A 97 17.22 21.32 8.05
N ARG A 98 17.16 22.23 7.07
CA ARG A 98 15.89 22.65 6.45
C ARG A 98 15.22 21.52 5.67
N CYS A 99 16.00 20.73 4.92
CA CYS A 99 15.52 19.59 4.14
C CYS A 99 14.93 18.46 4.98
N TRP A 100 15.23 18.43 6.28
CA TRP A 100 14.68 17.48 7.26
C TRP A 100 13.70 18.14 8.25
N GLY A 101 13.37 19.41 8.08
CA GLY A 101 12.41 20.14 8.93
C GLY A 101 12.96 20.61 10.28
N TYR A 102 14.27 20.56 10.50
CA TYR A 102 14.95 21.09 11.70
C TYR A 102 15.18 22.62 11.64
N GLY A 103 14.18 23.36 11.15
CA GLY A 103 14.22 24.82 11.04
C GLY A 103 14.18 25.55 12.40
N GLN A 104 14.19 26.88 12.37
CA GLN A 104 14.25 27.72 13.58
C GLN A 104 13.14 27.45 14.61
N ARG A 105 11.93 27.09 14.15
CA ARG A 105 10.78 26.80 15.04
C ARG A 105 10.75 25.36 15.54
N ASN A 106 11.60 24.49 14.99
CA ASN A 106 11.74 23.08 15.33
C ASN A 106 10.42 22.31 15.50
N ASN A 107 9.43 22.64 14.66
CA ASN A 107 8.07 22.15 14.74
C ASN A 107 8.00 20.66 14.33
N GLU A 108 7.27 19.86 15.10
CA GLU A 108 7.11 18.42 14.82
C GLU A 108 6.40 18.18 13.48
N ASN A 109 5.45 19.05 13.11
CA ASN A 109 4.75 18.95 11.84
C ASN A 109 5.69 19.17 10.64
N ASP A 110 6.63 20.10 10.75
CA ASP A 110 7.64 20.34 9.71
C ASP A 110 8.53 19.11 9.57
N ARG A 111 9.00 18.54 10.68
CA ARG A 111 9.80 17.30 10.66
C ARG A 111 9.05 16.16 9.99
N LYS A 112 7.77 15.95 10.33
CA LYS A 112 6.92 14.90 9.71
C LYS A 112 6.76 15.14 8.20
N TYR A 113 6.53 16.39 7.79
CA TYR A 113 6.39 16.75 6.38
C TYR A 113 7.67 16.47 5.59
N TYR A 114 8.80 17.02 6.05
CA TYR A 114 10.07 16.87 5.35
C TYR A 114 10.57 15.43 5.37
N TYR A 115 10.39 14.71 6.48
CA TYR A 115 10.68 13.27 6.55
C TYR A 115 9.88 12.47 5.51
N GLY A 116 8.58 12.74 5.39
CA GLY A 116 7.74 12.10 4.38
C GLY A 116 8.18 12.41 2.95
N LEU A 117 8.62 13.65 2.69
CA LEU A 117 9.19 14.05 1.41
C LEU A 117 10.49 13.29 1.10
N GLN A 118 11.42 13.18 2.07
CA GLN A 118 12.66 12.40 1.90
C GLN A 118 12.35 10.95 1.55
N LYS A 119 11.38 10.32 2.24
CA LYS A 119 10.94 8.95 1.92
C LYS A 119 10.35 8.79 0.52
N ILE A 120 9.70 9.82 -0.02
CA ILE A 120 9.24 9.81 -1.40
C ILE A 120 10.42 9.91 -2.37
N MET A 121 11.43 10.73 -2.05
CA MET A 121 12.61 10.88 -2.91
C MET A 121 13.46 9.61 -2.96
N GLU A 122 13.76 9.02 -1.80
CA GLU A 122 14.39 7.71 -1.70
C GLU A 122 13.62 6.66 -2.53
N ALA A 123 12.29 6.76 -2.57
CA ALA A 123 11.45 5.89 -3.37
C ALA A 123 11.63 6.08 -4.86
N ILE A 124 11.52 7.31 -5.33
CA ILE A 124 11.69 7.61 -6.75
C ILE A 124 13.08 7.15 -7.21
N GLU A 125 14.12 7.44 -6.44
CA GLU A 125 15.48 7.01 -6.74
C GLU A 125 15.61 5.48 -6.78
N PHE A 126 15.09 4.77 -5.79
CA PHE A 126 15.08 3.31 -5.77
C PHE A 126 14.32 2.68 -6.94
N TYR A 127 13.21 3.28 -7.36
CA TYR A 127 12.45 2.82 -8.52
C TYR A 127 13.18 3.10 -9.84
N LYS A 128 13.91 4.21 -9.94
CA LYS A 128 14.71 4.58 -11.12
C LYS A 128 16.03 3.82 -11.24
N SER A 129 16.66 3.47 -10.11
CA SER A 129 17.98 2.82 -10.08
C SER A 129 17.94 1.32 -10.36
N LYS A 130 16.84 0.64 -10.01
CA LYS A 130 16.72 -0.81 -10.19
C LYS A 130 16.46 -1.15 -11.66
N GLU A 131 17.32 -1.97 -12.26
CA GLU A 131 17.01 -2.60 -13.54
C GLU A 131 15.78 -3.48 -13.40
N ARG A 132 14.67 -3.04 -14.00
CA ARG A 132 13.38 -3.73 -13.96
C ARG A 132 12.90 -3.95 -15.38
N ARG A 133 11.97 -4.89 -15.52
CA ARG A 133 11.14 -4.97 -16.73
C ARG A 133 10.50 -3.60 -16.95
N PRO A 134 10.46 -3.11 -18.20
CA PRO A 134 9.89 -1.81 -18.50
C PRO A 134 8.45 -1.73 -17.98
N GLY A 135 8.06 -0.55 -17.50
CA GLY A 135 6.70 -0.32 -16.98
C GLY A 135 5.62 -0.61 -18.02
N HIS A 136 5.93 -0.36 -19.30
CA HIS A 136 5.07 -0.62 -20.44
C HIS A 136 5.82 -1.34 -21.58
N ASP A 137 5.09 -2.09 -22.39
CA ASP A 137 5.67 -2.75 -23.56
C ASP A 137 5.91 -1.73 -24.69
N PRO A 138 7.16 -1.55 -25.15
CA PRO A 138 7.47 -0.61 -26.24
C PRO A 138 6.80 -0.99 -27.57
N GLN A 139 6.47 -2.26 -27.80
CA GLN A 139 5.81 -2.72 -29.02
C GLN A 139 4.28 -2.58 -28.93
N ARG A 140 3.71 -2.67 -27.72
CA ARG A 140 2.25 -2.64 -27.48
C ARG A 140 1.80 -1.45 -26.64
N LYS A 141 2.38 -0.28 -26.89
CA LYS A 141 2.19 0.96 -26.10
C LYS A 141 0.73 1.30 -25.78
N ALA A 142 -0.17 1.18 -26.76
CA ALA A 142 -1.59 1.50 -26.59
C ALA A 142 -2.32 0.49 -25.68
N MET A 143 -1.98 -0.80 -25.80
CA MET A 143 -2.60 -1.87 -24.99
C MET A 143 -2.07 -1.85 -23.56
N THR A 144 -0.79 -1.54 -23.38
CA THR A 144 -0.17 -1.50 -22.05
C THR A 144 -0.35 -0.16 -21.34
N PHE A 145 -0.95 0.85 -21.97
CA PHE A 145 -1.15 2.17 -21.36
C PHE A 145 -2.07 2.13 -20.13
N PHE A 146 -2.96 1.14 -20.01
CA PHE A 146 -3.86 1.00 -18.85
C PHE A 146 -3.55 -0.22 -17.98
N PRO A 147 -3.89 -0.18 -16.67
CA PRO A 147 -3.35 -1.09 -15.65
C PRO A 147 -3.74 -2.56 -15.69
N ARG A 148 -4.55 -3.03 -16.64
CA ARG A 148 -5.04 -4.42 -16.59
C ARG A 148 -3.89 -5.44 -16.60
N ASP A 149 -2.79 -5.13 -17.32
CA ASP A 149 -1.60 -5.98 -17.41
C ASP A 149 -0.26 -5.22 -17.26
N CYS A 150 -0.26 -3.92 -16.90
CA CYS A 150 0.99 -3.17 -16.71
C CYS A 150 1.55 -3.33 -15.28
N ASN A 151 2.87 -3.24 -15.15
CA ASN A 151 3.56 -3.30 -13.84
C ASN A 151 3.57 -1.94 -13.11
N ASP A 152 2.83 -0.96 -13.62
CA ASP A 152 2.86 0.42 -13.13
C ASP A 152 1.80 0.68 -12.05
N SER A 153 2.15 0.30 -10.82
CA SER A 153 1.40 0.59 -9.59
C SER A 153 1.13 2.10 -9.41
N PHE A 154 2.06 2.96 -9.84
CA PHE A 154 1.94 4.40 -9.64
C PHE A 154 0.87 5.01 -10.55
N GLN A 155 0.85 4.61 -11.82
CA GLN A 155 -0.21 5.00 -12.76
C GLN A 155 -1.59 4.53 -12.30
N HIS A 156 -1.70 3.30 -11.77
CA HIS A 156 -2.96 2.77 -11.23
C HIS A 156 -3.58 3.70 -10.17
N LYS A 157 -2.76 4.23 -9.25
CA LYS A 157 -3.20 5.19 -8.23
C LYS A 157 -3.56 6.54 -8.81
N ILE A 158 -2.79 7.05 -9.77
CA ILE A 158 -3.11 8.32 -10.43
C ILE A 158 -4.49 8.24 -11.09
N GLU A 159 -4.80 7.14 -11.77
CA GLU A 159 -6.09 6.94 -12.42
C GLU A 159 -7.24 6.77 -11.41
N LEU A 160 -6.99 6.06 -10.29
CA LEU A 160 -7.94 6.02 -9.17
C LEU A 160 -8.26 7.43 -8.67
N PHE A 161 -7.24 8.24 -8.39
CA PHE A 161 -7.42 9.58 -7.85
C PHE A 161 -8.11 10.53 -8.85
N LYS A 162 -7.87 10.37 -10.15
CA LYS A 162 -8.63 11.08 -11.19
C LYS A 162 -10.10 10.69 -11.17
N GLU A 163 -10.43 9.40 -11.13
CA GLU A 163 -11.82 8.95 -11.06
C GLU A 163 -12.51 9.43 -9.78
N LEU A 164 -11.80 9.40 -8.65
CA LEU A 164 -12.32 9.91 -7.38
C LEU A 164 -12.51 11.43 -7.41
N SER A 165 -11.67 12.19 -8.13
CA SER A 165 -11.84 13.65 -8.27
C SER A 165 -13.12 14.03 -9.03
N LEU A 166 -13.59 13.15 -9.92
CA LEU A 166 -14.85 13.32 -10.65
C LEU A 166 -16.08 12.88 -9.83
N CYS A 167 -15.90 12.25 -8.67
CA CYS A 167 -17.01 11.78 -7.84
C CYS A 167 -17.66 12.93 -7.05
N GLN A 168 -18.84 13.36 -7.49
CA GLN A 168 -19.58 14.45 -6.80
C GLN A 168 -20.15 14.05 -5.42
N LYS A 169 -20.43 12.76 -5.18
CA LYS A 169 -21.03 12.27 -3.93
C LYS A 169 -20.17 11.18 -3.29
N ARG A 170 -20.03 11.24 -1.95
CA ARG A 170 -19.23 10.27 -1.17
C ARG A 170 -19.61 8.81 -1.39
N ARG A 171 -20.89 8.53 -1.68
CA ARG A 171 -21.40 7.17 -1.99
C ARG A 171 -20.70 6.49 -3.17
N HIS A 172 -20.12 7.27 -4.10
CA HIS A 172 -19.43 6.73 -5.28
C HIS A 172 -17.96 6.36 -5.03
N ILE A 173 -17.39 6.76 -3.88
CA ILE A 173 -16.00 6.48 -3.52
C ILE A 173 -15.78 4.97 -3.32
N ARG A 174 -16.60 4.30 -2.48
CA ARG A 174 -16.44 2.87 -2.21
C ARG A 174 -16.56 1.99 -3.47
N PRO A 175 -17.56 2.20 -4.36
CA PRO A 175 -17.61 1.50 -5.65
C PRO A 175 -16.37 1.71 -6.52
N ALA A 176 -15.85 2.94 -6.59
CA ALA A 176 -14.62 3.22 -7.34
C ALA A 176 -13.43 2.47 -6.73
N LEU A 177 -13.22 2.57 -5.41
CA LEU A 177 -12.16 1.83 -4.72
C LEU A 177 -12.23 0.32 -4.97
N ARG A 178 -13.46 -0.24 -4.95
CA ARG A 178 -13.69 -1.65 -5.27
C ARG A 178 -13.23 -2.00 -6.69
N ARG A 179 -13.58 -1.20 -7.71
CA ARG A 179 -13.11 -1.44 -9.09
C ARG A 179 -11.59 -1.45 -9.21
N TYR A 180 -10.90 -0.55 -8.50
CA TYR A 180 -9.43 -0.51 -8.50
C TYR A 180 -8.80 -1.57 -7.57
N GLY A 181 -9.59 -2.31 -6.80
CA GLY A 181 -9.10 -3.28 -5.82
C GLY A 181 -8.38 -2.65 -4.63
N VAL A 182 -8.66 -1.38 -4.32
CA VAL A 182 -8.02 -0.64 -3.23
C VAL A 182 -8.87 -0.71 -1.97
N TYR A 183 -8.24 -1.07 -0.86
CA TYR A 183 -8.90 -1.15 0.45
C TYR A 183 -9.20 0.25 1.03
N PRO A 184 -10.34 0.48 1.71
CA PRO A 184 -10.71 1.80 2.23
C PRO A 184 -9.67 2.45 3.15
N ASP A 185 -9.05 1.71 4.07
CA ASP A 185 -8.06 2.28 4.98
C ASP A 185 -6.80 2.70 4.23
N ARG A 186 -6.41 1.92 3.22
CA ARG A 186 -5.31 2.28 2.32
C ARG A 186 -5.64 3.53 1.52
N TYR A 187 -6.88 3.69 1.08
CA TYR A 187 -7.32 4.91 0.41
C TYR A 187 -7.18 6.13 1.32
N TYR A 188 -7.58 6.07 2.59
CA TYR A 188 -7.44 7.23 3.48
C TYR A 188 -5.97 7.62 3.68
N GLN A 189 -5.07 6.64 3.84
CA GLN A 189 -3.62 6.88 3.88
C GLN A 189 -3.11 7.54 2.59
N LEU A 190 -3.50 7.00 1.43
CA LEU A 190 -3.10 7.57 0.13
C LEU A 190 -3.69 8.97 -0.06
N LYS A 191 -4.92 9.21 0.39
CA LYS A 191 -5.61 10.49 0.29
C LYS A 191 -4.88 11.52 1.13
N GLU A 192 -4.57 11.22 2.37
CA GLU A 192 -3.82 12.11 3.25
C GLU A 192 -2.48 12.49 2.61
N ARG A 193 -1.69 11.51 2.17
CA ARG A 193 -0.41 11.76 1.49
C ARG A 193 -0.57 12.58 0.21
N PHE A 194 -1.62 12.31 -0.57
CA PHE A 194 -1.92 13.08 -1.79
C PHE A 194 -2.28 14.53 -1.47
N MET A 195 -3.06 14.76 -0.42
CA MET A 195 -3.39 16.14 0.01
C MET A 195 -2.16 16.89 0.53
N THR A 196 -1.18 16.18 1.11
CA THR A 196 0.05 16.79 1.62
C THR A 196 1.11 17.02 0.55
N TYR A 197 1.38 16.03 -0.32
CA TYR A 197 2.51 16.05 -1.27
C TYR A 197 2.06 16.07 -2.74
N GLY A 198 0.77 16.18 -3.00
CA GLY A 198 0.21 16.04 -4.35
C GLY A 198 0.46 14.65 -4.93
N VAL A 199 0.69 14.58 -6.24
CA VAL A 199 0.91 13.34 -6.99
C VAL A 199 2.10 12.54 -6.44
N TRP A 200 3.08 13.20 -5.84
CA TRP A 200 4.28 12.56 -5.27
C TRP A 200 3.95 11.72 -4.03
N GLY A 201 2.90 12.10 -3.30
CA GLY A 201 2.39 11.32 -2.16
C GLY A 201 1.86 9.93 -2.53
N LEU A 202 1.60 9.67 -3.82
CA LEU A 202 1.12 8.37 -4.31
C LEU A 202 2.24 7.36 -4.57
N VAL A 203 3.50 7.79 -4.54
CA VAL A 203 4.67 6.90 -4.70
C VAL A 203 4.69 5.89 -3.56
N ASP A 204 4.93 4.63 -3.91
CA ASP A 204 5.02 3.53 -2.96
C ASP A 204 6.16 3.75 -1.95
N LEU A 205 5.87 3.52 -0.68
CA LEU A 205 6.89 3.55 0.37
C LEU A 205 7.82 2.35 0.16
N VAL A 206 9.10 2.62 -0.15
CA VAL A 206 10.16 1.62 -0.35
C VAL A 206 10.30 0.67 0.84
N HIS A 207 9.96 1.16 2.04
CA HIS A 207 10.24 0.54 3.32
C HIS A 207 9.08 -0.29 3.88
N ALA A 208 8.06 -0.63 3.08
CA ALA A 208 7.13 -1.68 3.48
C ALA A 208 7.85 -3.04 3.38
N TRP A 209 8.63 -3.41 4.41
CA TRP A 209 9.36 -4.68 4.51
C TRP A 209 8.47 -5.93 4.55
N LYS A 210 7.16 -5.78 4.47
CA LYS A 210 6.29 -6.81 3.91
C LYS A 210 5.73 -6.26 2.62
N ARG A 211 5.74 -7.07 1.56
CA ARG A 211 4.99 -6.85 0.32
C ARG A 211 3.53 -6.48 0.66
N VAL A 212 3.27 -5.21 0.92
CA VAL A 212 1.95 -4.61 0.77
C VAL A 212 1.80 -4.38 -0.73
N GLY A 213 1.90 -5.47 -1.51
CA GLY A 213 1.19 -5.50 -2.76
C GLY A 213 -0.26 -5.20 -2.41
N GLU A 214 -0.90 -4.29 -3.13
CA GLU A 214 -2.26 -3.84 -2.86
C GLU A 214 -3.14 -5.09 -2.66
N LYS A 215 -3.38 -5.45 -1.39
CA LYS A 215 -4.22 -6.59 -1.05
C LYS A 215 -5.60 -6.16 -1.53
N ILE A 216 -6.12 -6.90 -2.51
CA ILE A 216 -7.51 -6.74 -2.95
C ILE A 216 -8.38 -6.68 -1.69
N SER A 217 -9.35 -5.76 -1.67
CA SER A 217 -10.26 -5.65 -0.54
C SER A 217 -10.94 -7.00 -0.27
N GLN A 218 -11.08 -7.37 1.01
CA GLN A 218 -11.69 -8.65 1.38
C GLN A 218 -13.10 -8.80 0.81
N GLU A 219 -13.86 -7.70 0.75
CA GLU A 219 -15.16 -7.66 0.07
C GLU A 219 -15.08 -8.07 -1.42
N LEU A 220 -14.10 -7.56 -2.15
CA LEU A 220 -13.93 -7.90 -3.56
C LEU A 220 -13.41 -9.33 -3.73
N GLU A 221 -12.54 -9.79 -2.84
CA GLU A 221 -12.05 -11.18 -2.83
C GLU A 221 -13.23 -12.16 -2.65
N LEU A 222 -14.12 -11.89 -1.68
CA LEU A 222 -15.35 -12.68 -1.49
C LEU A 222 -16.26 -12.63 -2.71
N GLN A 223 -16.48 -11.45 -3.29
CA GLN A 223 -17.32 -11.31 -4.49
C GLN A 223 -16.76 -12.12 -5.68
N ILE A 224 -15.43 -12.11 -5.87
CA ILE A 224 -14.77 -12.91 -6.92
C ILE A 224 -14.97 -14.42 -6.66
N ILE A 225 -14.87 -14.85 -5.40
CA ILE A 225 -15.08 -16.25 -5.01
C ILE A 225 -16.53 -16.65 -5.30
N GLU A 226 -17.52 -15.90 -4.81
CA GLU A 226 -18.94 -16.18 -5.02
C GLU A 226 -19.29 -16.26 -6.51
N GLU A 227 -18.84 -15.29 -7.30
CA GLU A 227 -19.13 -15.25 -8.74
C GLU A 227 -18.49 -16.43 -9.48
N ARG A 228 -17.29 -16.86 -9.07
CA ARG A 228 -16.62 -18.02 -9.69
C ARG A 228 -17.24 -19.34 -9.26
N LEU A 229 -17.80 -19.42 -8.06
CA LEU A 229 -18.54 -20.60 -7.59
C LEU A 229 -19.90 -20.72 -8.29
N LYS A 230 -20.60 -19.60 -8.51
CA LYS A 230 -21.85 -19.56 -9.31
C LYS A 230 -21.60 -19.91 -10.77
N ASN A 231 -20.51 -19.42 -11.35
CA ASN A 231 -20.21 -19.58 -12.78
C ASN A 231 -18.80 -20.16 -13.00
N PRO A 232 -18.66 -21.50 -13.01
CA PRO A 232 -17.34 -22.12 -13.10
C PRO A 232 -16.57 -21.89 -14.40
N ALA A 233 -17.25 -21.49 -15.47
CA ALA A 233 -16.61 -21.18 -16.75
C ALA A 233 -15.94 -19.79 -16.78
N LEU A 234 -16.07 -18.98 -15.72
CA LEU A 234 -15.42 -17.68 -15.66
C LEU A 234 -13.90 -17.83 -15.52
N SER A 235 -13.19 -17.38 -16.55
CA SER A 235 -11.75 -17.17 -16.48
C SER A 235 -11.44 -15.88 -15.72
N PRO A 236 -10.21 -15.69 -15.20
CA PRO A 236 -9.82 -14.45 -14.53
C PRO A 236 -10.08 -13.18 -15.36
N GLY A 237 -9.86 -13.24 -16.68
CA GLY A 237 -10.16 -12.12 -17.58
C GLY A 237 -11.66 -11.84 -17.68
N ARG A 238 -12.48 -12.88 -17.89
CA ARG A 238 -13.94 -12.74 -17.93
C ARG A 238 -14.52 -12.27 -16.59
N MET A 239 -13.90 -12.65 -15.48
CA MET A 239 -14.27 -12.17 -14.14
C MET A 239 -14.02 -10.67 -14.00
N MET A 240 -12.87 -10.19 -14.46
CA MET A 240 -12.57 -8.75 -14.46
C MET A 240 -13.56 -7.96 -15.31
N ASP A 241 -13.91 -8.47 -16.50
CA ASP A 241 -14.89 -7.81 -17.38
C ASP A 241 -16.29 -7.81 -16.75
N LYS A 242 -16.70 -8.92 -16.13
CA LYS A 242 -18.01 -9.03 -15.46
C LYS A 242 -18.16 -8.06 -14.28
N LEU A 243 -17.09 -7.87 -13.51
CA LEU A 243 -17.08 -7.02 -12.32
C LEU A 243 -16.56 -5.60 -12.59
N ASP A 244 -16.26 -5.25 -13.85
CA ASP A 244 -15.62 -3.99 -14.27
C ASP A 244 -14.37 -3.64 -13.43
N LEU A 245 -13.52 -4.64 -13.22
CA LEU A 245 -12.29 -4.46 -12.43
C LEU A 245 -11.21 -3.76 -13.25
N LYS A 246 -10.53 -2.82 -12.60
CA LYS A 246 -9.41 -2.04 -13.11
C LYS A 246 -8.06 -2.48 -12.54
N CYS A 247 -8.06 -3.43 -11.61
CA CYS A 247 -6.84 -4.03 -11.07
C CYS A 247 -6.22 -5.03 -12.04
N SER A 248 -4.98 -5.47 -11.77
CA SER A 248 -4.28 -6.41 -12.65
C SER A 248 -4.90 -7.82 -12.66
N ARG A 249 -4.91 -8.48 -13.82
CA ARG A 249 -5.28 -9.91 -13.96
C ARG A 249 -4.51 -10.83 -13.01
N ALA A 250 -3.24 -10.52 -12.74
CA ALA A 250 -2.41 -11.28 -11.82
C ALA A 250 -2.99 -11.30 -10.40
N ASN A 251 -3.67 -10.24 -9.97
CA ASN A 251 -4.28 -10.19 -8.63
C ASN A 251 -5.50 -11.11 -8.55
N VAL A 252 -6.34 -11.17 -9.59
CA VAL A 252 -7.45 -12.13 -9.67
C VAL A 252 -6.93 -13.56 -9.77
N GLN A 253 -5.87 -13.80 -10.54
CA GLN A 253 -5.23 -15.13 -10.64
C GLN A 253 -4.70 -15.61 -9.27
N LYS A 254 -4.10 -14.72 -8.47
CA LYS A 254 -3.66 -15.05 -7.10
C LYS A 254 -4.83 -15.51 -6.22
N ILE A 255 -6.00 -14.88 -6.32
CA ILE A 255 -7.22 -15.31 -5.61
C ILE A 255 -7.64 -16.70 -6.09
N TYR A 256 -7.68 -16.93 -7.40
CA TYR A 256 -8.04 -18.24 -7.97
C TYR A 256 -7.11 -19.35 -7.49
N SER A 257 -5.81 -19.08 -7.44
CA SER A 257 -4.81 -20.04 -6.97
C SER A 257 -4.91 -20.27 -5.47
N ARG A 258 -5.05 -19.20 -4.67
CA ARG A 258 -5.17 -19.27 -3.20
C ARG A 258 -6.35 -20.12 -2.76
N TRP A 259 -7.52 -19.90 -3.38
CA TRP A 259 -8.76 -20.58 -3.04
C TRP A 259 -9.02 -21.82 -3.91
N LYS A 260 -8.05 -22.22 -4.74
CA LYS A 260 -8.16 -23.34 -5.69
C LYS A 260 -9.43 -23.29 -6.55
N LEU A 261 -9.93 -22.10 -6.89
CA LEU A 261 -11.19 -21.91 -7.63
C LEU A 261 -11.18 -22.57 -9.01
N SER A 262 -10.00 -22.84 -9.57
CA SER A 262 -9.84 -23.49 -10.87
C SER A 262 -10.23 -24.98 -10.88
N SER A 263 -10.24 -25.65 -9.72
CA SER A 263 -10.64 -27.06 -9.63
C SER A 263 -12.17 -27.24 -9.66
N PHE A 264 -12.92 -26.19 -9.37
CA PHE A 264 -14.38 -26.22 -9.37
C PHE A 264 -14.91 -26.17 -10.81
N LYS A 265 -15.65 -27.23 -11.18
CA LYS A 265 -16.28 -27.39 -12.50
C LYS A 265 -17.80 -27.30 -12.47
N LYS A 266 -18.43 -27.53 -11.32
CA LYS A 266 -19.89 -27.50 -11.14
C LYS A 266 -20.33 -26.21 -10.44
N PRO A 267 -21.42 -25.57 -10.90
CA PRO A 267 -21.92 -24.36 -10.28
C PRO A 267 -22.51 -24.68 -8.90
N ILE A 268 -22.23 -23.83 -7.92
CA ILE A 268 -22.82 -23.91 -6.58
C ILE A 268 -23.76 -22.72 -6.43
N SER A 269 -25.03 -22.97 -6.13
CA SER A 269 -25.98 -21.91 -5.82
C SER A 269 -25.69 -21.38 -4.42
N ILE A 270 -24.88 -20.34 -4.34
CA ILE A 270 -24.58 -19.63 -3.09
C ILE A 270 -25.30 -18.28 -3.17
N HIS A 271 -26.26 -18.08 -2.27
CA HIS A 271 -26.93 -16.80 -2.10
C HIS A 271 -26.29 -16.03 -0.93
N GLY A 272 -25.74 -14.86 -1.24
CA GLY A 272 -25.52 -13.75 -0.31
C GLY A 272 -24.84 -14.05 1.02
N VAL A 273 -23.54 -14.39 1.01
CA VAL A 273 -22.73 -14.30 2.26
C VAL A 273 -22.65 -12.83 2.73
N ILE A 274 -22.89 -11.88 1.82
CA ILE A 274 -23.13 -10.47 2.13
C ILE A 274 -24.64 -10.24 2.34
N SER A 275 -25.05 -10.33 3.61
CA SER A 275 -26.28 -9.82 4.25
C SER A 275 -27.64 -10.25 3.68
N THR A 276 -28.04 -11.49 4.00
CA THR A 276 -29.39 -11.76 4.52
C THR A 276 -29.28 -12.54 5.83
N PRO A 277 -30.15 -12.30 6.83
CA PRO A 277 -30.06 -12.97 8.13
C PRO A 277 -30.22 -14.47 7.93
N ILE A 278 -29.26 -15.23 8.46
CA ILE A 278 -29.28 -16.69 8.49
C ILE A 278 -30.42 -17.09 9.44
N PRO A 279 -31.37 -17.96 9.05
CA PRO A 279 -32.30 -18.57 10.01
C PRO A 279 -31.47 -19.31 11.06
N GLU A 280 -31.76 -19.10 12.33
CA GLU A 280 -31.07 -19.77 13.44
C GLU A 280 -31.27 -21.29 13.32
N GLU A 281 -30.34 -21.97 12.64
CA GLU A 281 -30.22 -23.41 12.74
C GLU A 281 -29.67 -23.72 14.13
N GLU A 282 -30.45 -24.46 14.91
CA GLU A 282 -30.06 -24.97 16.21
C GLU A 282 -28.77 -25.80 16.08
N LEU A 283 -27.65 -25.18 16.44
CA LEU A 283 -26.36 -25.85 16.59
C LEU A 283 -26.51 -26.97 17.63
N LYS A 284 -26.62 -28.21 17.15
CA LYS A 284 -26.43 -29.41 17.99
C LYS A 284 -25.05 -29.30 18.63
N LYS A 285 -25.02 -29.18 19.96
CA LYS A 285 -23.78 -29.11 20.74
C LYS A 285 -22.97 -30.38 20.48
N PRO A 286 -21.72 -30.29 20.00
CA PRO A 286 -20.87 -31.47 19.90
C PRO A 286 -20.57 -31.99 21.31
N PHE A 287 -20.49 -33.31 21.45
CA PHE A 287 -19.95 -33.97 22.63
C PHE A 287 -18.44 -33.70 22.67
N ILE A 288 -18.00 -32.82 23.56
CA ILE A 288 -16.58 -32.44 23.68
C ILE A 288 -15.95 -33.29 24.78
N GLU A 289 -15.19 -34.30 24.37
CA GLU A 289 -14.21 -34.92 25.25
C GLU A 289 -13.18 -33.87 25.67
N GLN A 290 -13.09 -33.63 26.98
CA GLN A 290 -12.03 -32.90 27.67
C GLN A 290 -11.75 -31.46 27.20
N SER A 291 -12.76 -30.60 27.28
CA SER A 291 -12.57 -29.15 27.10
C SER A 291 -11.56 -28.55 28.10
N ALA A 292 -10.79 -27.54 27.67
CA ALA A 292 -9.88 -26.75 28.52
C ALA A 292 -10.55 -26.17 29.78
N LYS A 293 -11.88 -26.09 29.78
CA LYS A 293 -12.73 -25.75 30.92
C LYS A 293 -12.46 -26.63 32.14
N LEU A 294 -12.21 -27.93 31.96
CA LEU A 294 -11.91 -28.88 33.05
C LEU A 294 -10.48 -28.72 33.60
N ARG A 295 -9.55 -28.11 32.85
CA ARG A 295 -8.15 -27.93 33.28
C ARG A 295 -7.95 -26.68 34.13
N PHE A 296 -8.69 -25.61 33.83
CA PHE A 296 -8.69 -24.38 34.62
C PHE A 296 -9.76 -24.38 35.71
N TYR A 297 -10.80 -25.22 35.63
CA TYR A 297 -11.82 -25.31 36.69
C TYR A 297 -12.44 -26.71 36.70
N PRO A 298 -11.85 -27.67 37.43
CA PRO A 298 -12.48 -28.97 37.64
C PRO A 298 -13.66 -28.85 38.64
N ALA A 299 -14.68 -29.68 38.45
CA ALA A 299 -15.83 -29.73 39.36
C ALA A 299 -15.39 -30.19 40.77
N SER A 300 -15.66 -29.32 41.76
CA SER A 300 -15.76 -29.51 43.22
C SER A 300 -14.78 -30.44 43.99
N THR A 301 -13.78 -31.07 43.40
CA THR A 301 -12.91 -32.02 44.14
C THR A 301 -11.45 -32.06 43.67
N SER A 302 -10.99 -31.10 42.86
CA SER A 302 -9.55 -30.92 42.61
C SER A 302 -9.17 -29.43 42.51
N PRO A 303 -7.99 -29.02 43.01
CA PRO A 303 -7.59 -27.61 42.92
C PRO A 303 -7.20 -27.25 41.48
N ASP A 304 -7.65 -26.07 41.05
CA ASP A 304 -7.34 -25.40 39.78
C ASP A 304 -5.83 -25.36 39.55
N LEU A 305 -5.38 -25.53 38.30
CA LEU A 305 -3.99 -25.43 37.88
C LEU A 305 -3.33 -24.13 38.38
N ILE A 306 -4.08 -23.02 38.39
CA ILE A 306 -3.61 -21.70 38.85
C ILE A 306 -3.31 -21.74 40.36
N GLN A 307 -4.16 -22.41 41.15
CA GLN A 307 -3.97 -22.59 42.59
C GLN A 307 -2.84 -23.59 42.89
N LYS A 308 -2.78 -24.71 42.16
CA LYS A 308 -1.70 -25.71 42.31
C LYS A 308 -0.32 -25.14 42.02
N ALA A 309 -0.21 -24.23 41.05
CA ALA A 309 1.06 -23.64 40.64
C ALA A 309 1.41 -22.33 41.39
N GLY A 310 0.57 -21.85 42.31
CA GLY A 310 0.83 -20.63 43.09
C GLY A 310 0.95 -19.36 42.24
N LEU A 311 0.30 -19.32 41.07
CA LEU A 311 0.49 -18.24 40.10
C LEU A 311 -0.38 -17.02 40.46
N LYS A 312 0.25 -15.85 40.54
CA LYS A 312 -0.47 -14.57 40.62
C LYS A 312 -1.00 -14.21 39.24
N VAL A 313 -2.31 -14.18 39.09
CA VAL A 313 -2.99 -13.75 37.87
C VAL A 313 -3.48 -12.31 37.99
N ASN A 314 -3.37 -11.55 36.90
CA ASN A 314 -3.88 -10.19 36.84
C ASN A 314 -5.39 -10.18 36.55
N LEU A 315 -6.06 -9.06 36.85
CA LEU A 315 -7.51 -8.89 36.66
C LEU A 315 -7.97 -9.16 35.22
N GLY A 316 -7.13 -8.84 34.23
CA GLY A 316 -7.44 -9.11 32.82
C GLY A 316 -7.54 -10.60 32.51
N PHE A 317 -6.60 -11.39 33.04
CA PHE A 317 -6.59 -12.84 32.88
C PHE A 317 -7.71 -13.51 33.68
N GLU A 318 -7.99 -13.03 34.88
CA GLU A 318 -9.12 -13.50 35.69
C GLU A 318 -10.48 -13.24 35.02
N SER A 319 -10.63 -12.08 34.38
CA SER A 319 -11.82 -11.78 33.58
C SER A 319 -11.94 -12.71 32.37
N PHE A 320 -10.83 -13.01 31.70
CA PHE A 320 -10.80 -13.94 30.56
C PHE A 320 -11.17 -15.38 30.95
N THR A 321 -10.64 -15.91 32.05
CA THR A 321 -11.01 -17.25 32.56
C THR A 321 -12.46 -17.32 33.00
N ASN A 322 -12.98 -16.25 33.61
CA ASN A 322 -14.40 -16.13 33.91
C ASN A 322 -15.29 -16.10 32.67
N HIS A 323 -14.84 -15.51 31.55
CA HIS A 323 -15.56 -15.57 30.27
C HIS A 323 -15.60 -16.99 29.68
N LEU A 324 -14.50 -17.75 29.81
CA LEU A 324 -14.43 -19.17 29.41
C LEU A 324 -15.35 -20.08 30.25
N ARG A 325 -15.77 -19.64 31.44
CA ARG A 325 -16.68 -20.40 32.32
C ARG A 325 -18.09 -20.55 31.72
N TYR A 326 -18.59 -19.53 31.03
CA TYR A 326 -19.98 -19.47 30.59
C TYR A 326 -20.17 -19.63 29.08
N ARG A 327 -19.11 -19.48 28.29
CA ARG A 327 -19.17 -19.59 26.83
C ARG A 327 -18.06 -20.50 26.30
N SER A 328 -18.43 -21.44 25.42
CA SER A 328 -17.46 -22.16 24.60
C SER A 328 -16.85 -21.19 23.59
N ILE A 329 -15.56 -20.89 23.74
CA ILE A 329 -14.82 -20.10 22.75
C ILE A 329 -14.26 -21.07 21.72
N TYR A 330 -14.78 -21.02 20.50
CA TYR A 330 -14.17 -21.72 19.36
C TYR A 330 -12.93 -20.94 18.93
N ILE A 331 -11.76 -21.40 19.37
CA ILE A 331 -10.49 -20.88 18.87
C ILE A 331 -10.28 -21.52 17.51
N CYS A 332 -10.44 -20.73 16.45
CA CYS A 332 -10.08 -21.19 15.12
C CYS A 332 -8.56 -21.43 15.09
N ASN A 333 -8.14 -22.56 14.51
CA ASN A 333 -6.73 -22.75 14.17
C ASN A 333 -6.38 -21.70 13.12
N HIS A 334 -5.88 -20.56 13.56
CA HIS A 334 -5.30 -19.57 12.69
C HIS A 334 -3.80 -19.90 12.61
N PRO A 335 -3.31 -20.58 11.56
CA PRO A 335 -1.87 -20.63 11.36
C PRO A 335 -1.41 -19.19 11.14
N GLU A 336 -0.39 -18.82 11.90
CA GLU A 336 0.28 -17.54 11.82
C GLU A 336 0.67 -17.20 10.37
N GLY A 337 0.54 -15.91 10.01
CA GLY A 337 1.27 -15.35 8.87
C GLY A 337 0.40 -14.78 7.74
N TYR A 338 -0.15 -13.58 7.95
CA TYR A 338 -0.56 -12.68 6.86
C TYR A 338 0.37 -11.47 6.66
#